data_AF-A0A7T7XKK0-F1
#
_entry.id   AF-A0A7T7XKK0-F1
#
_cell.length_a   1.000
_cell.length_b   1.000
_cell.length_c   1.000
_cell.angle_alpha   90.00
_cell.angle_beta   90.00
_cell.angle_gamma   90.00
#
_symmetry.space_group_name_H-M   'P 1'
#
loop_
_entity.id
_entity.type
_entity.pdbx_description
1 polymer ?
#
loop_
_entity_poly.entity_id
_entity_poly.type
_entity_poly.pdbx_seq_one_letter_code
_entity_poly.pdbx_strand_id
1 'polypeptide(L)'
;MVFLRRLMCVGAVFFVFGTSLFAATVSIMVVETGVNEDAPRLDASSLWEGGLMDVLFDTGHIVSNAPILRLTADQAQPYPEERLLDIEETLAGGANYYILAVLNYESQPADEPTAPRPRTIALRFVRIQPHKILFEQQYRGNPAAPVTDELQNAKKAARNMLSHFEG
;
A
#
# COMPACT_ATOMS: atom_id res chain seq x y z
N MET A 1 8.89 52.12 5.98
CA MET A 1 8.55 50.83 6.62
C MET A 1 7.39 50.07 5.95
N VAL A 2 6.33 50.73 5.47
CA VAL A 2 5.15 50.05 4.88
C VAL A 2 5.50 49.26 3.60
N PHE A 3 6.40 49.78 2.76
CA PHE A 3 6.81 49.13 1.51
C PHE A 3 7.58 47.83 1.74
N LEU A 4 8.47 47.80 2.74
CA LEU A 4 9.23 46.61 3.12
C LEU A 4 8.32 45.51 3.65
N ARG A 5 7.30 45.88 4.45
CA ARG A 5 6.25 44.95 4.93
C ARG A 5 5.46 44.31 3.79
N ARG A 6 5.08 45.10 2.78
CA ARG A 6 4.34 44.59 1.61
C ARG A 6 5.19 43.67 0.75
N LEU A 7 6.47 43.98 0.56
CA LEU A 7 7.41 43.12 -0.18
C LEU A 7 7.61 41.77 0.52
N MET A 8 7.69 41.76 1.85
CA MET A 8 7.83 40.55 2.65
C MET A 8 6.59 39.65 2.56
N CYS A 9 5.38 40.24 2.58
CA CYS A 9 4.14 39.48 2.38
C CYS A 9 4.05 38.86 0.99
N VAL A 10 4.44 39.60 -0.07
CA VAL A 10 4.43 39.06 -1.44
C VAL A 10 5.47 37.96 -1.60
N GLY A 11 6.66 38.11 -1.02
CA GLY A 11 7.70 37.07 -1.01
C GLY A 11 7.26 35.79 -0.27
N ALA A 12 6.56 35.93 0.87
CA ALA A 12 6.02 34.80 1.61
C ALA A 12 4.94 34.06 0.81
N VAL A 13 4.06 34.79 0.11
CA VAL A 13 3.04 34.18 -0.77
C VAL A 13 3.70 33.41 -1.91
N PHE A 14 4.71 33.98 -2.58
CA PHE A 14 5.45 33.27 -3.64
C PHE A 14 6.24 32.06 -3.12
N PHE A 15 6.75 32.10 -1.89
CA PHE A 15 7.42 30.96 -1.27
C PHE A 15 6.43 29.81 -0.99
N VAL A 16 5.23 30.13 -0.50
CA VAL A 16 4.17 29.15 -0.24
C VAL A 16 3.62 28.54 -1.53
N PHE A 17 3.50 29.33 -2.61
CA PHE A 17 3.10 28.80 -3.93
C PHE A 17 4.23 28.11 -4.70
N GLY A 18 5.50 28.41 -4.38
CA GLY A 18 6.68 27.79 -5.00
C GLY A 18 7.00 26.41 -4.43
N THR A 19 6.61 26.14 -3.18
CA THR A 19 6.59 24.79 -2.64
C THR A 19 5.33 24.09 -3.12
N SER A 20 5.35 23.63 -4.38
CA SER A 20 4.36 22.65 -4.83
C SER A 20 4.50 21.43 -3.93
N LEU A 21 3.60 21.29 -2.95
CA LEU A 21 3.37 20.04 -2.24
C LEU A 21 2.87 19.05 -3.28
N PHE A 22 3.78 18.41 -4.01
CA PHE A 22 3.44 17.27 -4.85
C PHE A 22 3.16 16.09 -3.92
N ALA A 23 1.96 16.08 -3.34
CA ALA A 23 1.42 14.89 -2.70
C ALA A 23 1.25 13.84 -3.79
N ALA A 24 2.15 12.86 -3.81
CA ALA A 24 2.02 11.75 -4.73
C ALA A 24 0.75 10.96 -4.41
N THR A 25 0.04 10.56 -5.47
CA THR A 25 -1.19 9.78 -5.36
C THR A 25 -0.84 8.28 -5.47
N VAL A 26 -1.28 7.50 -4.48
CA VAL A 26 -0.94 6.08 -4.33
C VAL A 26 -2.22 5.26 -4.32
N SER A 27 -2.29 4.26 -5.19
CA SER A 27 -3.35 3.25 -5.14
C SER A 27 -2.84 1.98 -4.45
N ILE A 28 -3.62 1.42 -3.52
CA ILE A 28 -3.27 0.17 -2.84
C ILE A 28 -4.25 -0.92 -3.25
N MET A 29 -3.70 -2.02 -3.76
CA MET A 29 -4.44 -3.22 -4.09
C MET A 29 -3.98 -4.37 -3.19
N VAL A 30 -4.94 -5.07 -2.60
CA VAL A 30 -4.69 -6.24 -1.75
C VAL A 30 -5.26 -7.47 -2.42
N VAL A 31 -4.44 -8.51 -2.54
CA VAL A 31 -4.83 -9.82 -3.06
C VAL A 31 -4.64 -10.87 -1.97
N GLU A 32 -5.71 -11.57 -1.63
CA GLU A 32 -5.70 -12.70 -0.68
C GLU A 32 -5.76 -14.00 -1.48
N THR A 33 -4.83 -14.94 -1.26
CA THR A 33 -4.80 -16.26 -1.92
C THR A 33 -4.89 -17.39 -0.90
N GLY A 34 -5.47 -18.53 -1.28
CA GLY A 34 -5.56 -19.70 -0.39
C GLY A 34 -6.64 -19.60 0.69
N VAL A 35 -7.57 -18.64 0.56
CA VAL A 35 -8.71 -18.42 1.46
C VAL A 35 -9.98 -18.96 0.79
N ASN A 36 -10.81 -19.69 1.54
CA ASN A 36 -12.14 -20.10 1.07
C ASN A 36 -13.06 -18.88 0.90
N GLU A 37 -13.94 -18.88 -0.11
CA GLU A 37 -14.87 -17.76 -0.36
C GLU A 37 -15.76 -17.45 0.86
N ASP A 38 -16.12 -18.50 1.61
CA ASP A 38 -16.95 -18.43 2.82
C ASP A 38 -16.17 -18.09 4.10
N ALA A 39 -14.84 -17.97 4.04
CA ALA A 39 -14.04 -17.66 5.22
C ALA A 39 -14.34 -16.23 5.71
N PRO A 40 -14.47 -16.03 7.03
CA PRO A 40 -14.80 -14.73 7.59
C PRO A 40 -13.80 -13.65 7.13
N ARG A 41 -14.33 -12.48 6.77
CA ARG A 41 -13.54 -11.29 6.40
C ARG A 41 -12.78 -10.80 7.63
N LEU A 42 -11.56 -11.27 7.86
CA LEU A 42 -10.82 -11.03 9.10
C LEU A 42 -9.46 -10.37 8.88
N ASP A 43 -9.17 -9.40 9.77
CA ASP A 43 -7.91 -8.88 10.31
C ASP A 43 -6.76 -8.43 9.42
N ALA A 44 -6.73 -8.81 8.15
CA ALA A 44 -5.68 -8.33 7.27
C ALA A 44 -5.78 -6.79 7.05
N SER A 45 -6.96 -6.21 7.34
CA SER A 45 -7.19 -4.75 7.46
C SER A 45 -6.14 -4.06 8.33
N SER A 46 -5.70 -4.68 9.42
CA SER A 46 -4.70 -4.05 10.30
C SER A 46 -3.34 -3.84 9.62
N LEU A 47 -2.93 -4.71 8.69
CA LEU A 47 -1.63 -4.65 8.04
C LEU A 47 -1.56 -3.57 6.96
N TRP A 48 -2.57 -3.49 6.10
CA TRP A 48 -2.57 -2.44 5.07
C TRP A 48 -3.15 -1.13 5.59
N GLU A 49 -4.20 -1.12 6.41
CA GLU A 49 -4.78 0.13 6.95
C GLU A 49 -3.86 0.70 8.03
N GLY A 50 -3.63 -0.06 9.10
CA GLY A 50 -2.80 0.40 10.22
C GLY A 50 -1.29 0.41 9.95
N GLY A 51 -0.83 -0.27 8.91
CA GLY A 51 0.58 -0.41 8.58
C GLY A 51 1.01 0.44 7.39
N LEU A 52 0.46 0.14 6.21
CA LEU A 52 0.84 0.80 4.95
C LEU A 52 0.17 2.18 4.81
N MET A 53 -1.15 2.25 4.95
CA MET A 53 -1.94 3.46 4.71
C MET A 53 -1.64 4.53 5.76
N ASP A 54 -1.59 4.17 7.04
CA ASP A 54 -1.21 5.10 8.12
C ASP A 54 0.09 5.85 7.81
N VAL A 55 1.14 5.13 7.39
CA VAL A 55 2.44 5.75 7.08
C VAL A 55 2.38 6.66 5.85
N LEU A 56 1.60 6.28 4.84
CA LEU A 56 1.42 7.09 3.63
C LEU A 56 0.61 8.36 3.93
N PHE A 57 -0.45 8.25 4.74
CA PHE A 57 -1.24 9.40 5.19
C PHE A 57 -0.43 10.34 6.08
N ASP A 58 0.36 9.81 7.02
CA ASP A 58 1.23 10.60 7.90
C ASP A 58 2.27 11.42 7.12
N THR A 59 2.61 10.98 5.90
CA THR A 59 3.55 11.68 5.02
C THR A 59 2.88 12.56 3.96
N GLY A 60 1.56 12.74 4.04
CA GLY A 60 0.81 13.65 3.19
C GLY A 60 0.51 13.10 1.78
N HIS A 61 0.60 11.79 1.57
CA HIS A 61 0.25 11.17 0.29
C HIS A 61 -1.27 10.99 0.20
N ILE A 62 -1.80 11.11 -1.02
CA ILE A 62 -3.21 10.82 -1.29
C ILE A 62 -3.32 9.32 -1.54
N VAL A 63 -4.04 8.60 -0.66
CA VAL A 63 -4.16 7.15 -0.76
C VAL A 63 -5.56 6.76 -1.21
N SER A 64 -5.64 5.93 -2.25
CA SER A 64 -6.85 5.25 -2.71
C SER A 64 -6.71 3.75 -2.45
N ASN A 65 -7.76 3.08 -2.01
CA ASN A 65 -7.79 1.64 -1.82
C ASN A 65 -8.71 0.97 -2.85
N ALA A 66 -8.18 -0.04 -3.55
CA ALA A 66 -9.00 -0.92 -4.37
C ALA A 66 -9.70 -1.98 -3.48
N PRO A 67 -10.84 -2.55 -3.93
CA PRO A 67 -11.45 -3.68 -3.27
C PRO A 67 -10.47 -4.84 -3.09
N ILE A 68 -10.54 -5.53 -1.94
CA ILE A 68 -9.70 -6.70 -1.67
C ILE A 68 -10.11 -7.84 -2.61
N LEU A 69 -9.13 -8.40 -3.29
CA LEU A 69 -9.34 -9.42 -4.30
C LEU A 69 -8.99 -10.80 -3.73
N ARG A 70 -9.97 -11.71 -3.65
CA ARG A 70 -9.78 -13.06 -3.12
C ARG A 70 -9.62 -14.09 -4.23
N LEU A 71 -8.63 -14.97 -4.08
CA LEU A 71 -8.34 -16.08 -4.97
C LEU A 71 -8.32 -17.38 -4.19
N THR A 72 -9.11 -18.35 -4.66
CA THR A 72 -9.23 -19.69 -4.06
C THR A 72 -8.02 -20.57 -4.33
N ALA A 73 -7.31 -20.38 -5.44
CA ALA A 73 -6.10 -21.14 -5.75
C ALA A 73 -4.87 -20.56 -5.03
N ASP A 74 -4.07 -21.43 -4.39
CA ASP A 74 -2.70 -21.12 -3.99
C ASP A 74 -1.90 -20.87 -5.27
N GLN A 75 -1.73 -19.59 -5.62
CA GLN A 75 -0.93 -19.24 -6.78
C GLN A 75 0.53 -19.39 -6.40
N ALA A 76 1.22 -20.31 -7.07
CA ALA A 76 2.67 -20.52 -6.89
C ALA A 76 3.51 -19.27 -7.23
N GLN A 77 2.91 -18.26 -7.87
CA GLN A 77 3.55 -17.00 -8.18
C GLN A 77 3.13 -15.89 -7.20
N PRO A 78 4.09 -15.13 -6.65
CA PRO A 78 3.80 -14.08 -5.68
C PRO A 78 3.03 -12.88 -6.27
N TYR A 79 2.96 -12.76 -7.60
CA TYR A 79 2.24 -11.70 -8.29
C TYR A 79 1.63 -12.25 -9.59
N PRO A 80 0.29 -12.30 -9.75
CA PRO A 80 -0.34 -12.75 -10.98
C PRO A 80 -0.04 -11.77 -12.14
N GLU A 81 0.56 -12.26 -13.23
CA GLU A 81 0.88 -11.45 -14.43
C GLU A 81 -0.38 -10.91 -15.15
N GLU A 82 -1.55 -11.53 -14.95
CA GLU A 82 -2.80 -11.20 -15.66
C GLU A 82 -3.58 -9.99 -15.12
N ARG A 83 -3.08 -9.26 -14.11
CA ARG A 83 -3.83 -8.18 -13.44
C ARG A 83 -3.50 -6.77 -13.94
N LEU A 84 -3.19 -6.64 -15.23
CA LEU A 84 -3.01 -5.36 -15.91
C LEU A 84 -4.30 -4.50 -15.95
N LEU A 85 -5.48 -5.13 -15.84
CA LEU A 85 -6.78 -4.42 -15.84
C LEU A 85 -6.96 -3.49 -14.63
N ASP A 86 -6.45 -3.87 -13.44
CA ASP A 86 -6.52 -3.01 -12.24
C ASP A 86 -5.51 -1.85 -12.30
N ILE A 87 -4.44 -2.02 -13.10
CA ILE A 87 -3.49 -0.95 -13.42
C ILE A 87 -4.15 0.10 -14.31
N GLU A 88 -5.03 -0.29 -15.24
CA GLU A 88 -5.80 0.64 -16.08
C GLU A 88 -6.81 1.46 -15.26
N GLU A 89 -7.50 0.85 -14.31
CA GLU A 89 -8.38 1.59 -13.38
C GLU A 89 -7.58 2.54 -12.48
N THR A 90 -6.43 2.10 -11.99
CA THR A 90 -5.52 2.92 -11.20
C THR A 90 -4.94 4.09 -12.01
N LEU A 91 -4.62 3.85 -13.28
CA LEU A 91 -4.22 4.87 -14.26
C LEU A 91 -5.34 5.89 -14.50
N ALA A 92 -6.58 5.41 -14.69
CA ALA A 92 -7.75 6.26 -14.88
C ALA A 92 -8.05 7.13 -13.65
N GLY A 93 -7.75 6.61 -12.45
CA GLY A 93 -7.85 7.34 -11.18
C GLY A 93 -6.78 8.43 -10.97
N GLY A 94 -5.80 8.56 -11.88
CA GLY A 94 -4.75 9.58 -11.78
C GLY A 94 -3.65 9.28 -10.75
N ALA A 95 -3.51 8.03 -10.32
CA ALA A 95 -2.46 7.64 -9.39
C ALA A 95 -1.07 7.75 -10.05
N ASN A 96 -0.06 8.15 -9.27
CA ASN A 96 1.34 8.18 -9.72
C ASN A 96 2.05 6.84 -9.46
N TYR A 97 1.60 6.16 -8.40
CA TYR A 97 2.16 4.90 -7.95
C TYR A 97 1.05 3.91 -7.56
N TYR A 98 1.36 2.62 -7.60
CA TYR A 98 0.53 1.60 -6.99
C TYR A 98 1.34 0.67 -6.08
N ILE A 99 0.70 0.19 -5.03
CA ILE A 99 1.21 -0.83 -4.11
C ILE A 99 0.34 -2.06 -4.27
N LEU A 100 0.96 -3.18 -4.61
CA LEU A 100 0.34 -4.49 -4.62
C LEU A 100 0.79 -5.27 -3.39
N ALA A 101 -0.15 -5.60 -2.52
CA ALA A 101 0.04 -6.49 -1.38
C ALA A 101 -0.59 -7.85 -1.67
N VAL A 102 0.21 -8.92 -1.68
CA VAL A 102 -0.26 -10.29 -1.87
C VAL A 102 -0.09 -11.05 -0.56
N LEU A 103 -1.20 -11.53 -0.03
CA LEU A 103 -1.32 -12.26 1.21
C LEU A 103 -1.67 -13.71 0.88
N ASN A 104 -0.70 -14.61 1.03
CA ASN A 104 -0.93 -16.03 0.79
C ASN A 104 -1.19 -16.75 2.10
N TYR A 105 -2.36 -17.36 2.20
CA TYR A 105 -2.81 -18.13 3.35
C TYR A 105 -2.63 -19.61 3.11
N GLU A 106 -2.33 -20.35 4.17
CA GLU A 106 -2.49 -21.80 4.12
C GLU A 106 -3.98 -22.12 4.19
N SER A 107 -4.46 -23.00 3.30
CA SER A 107 -5.87 -23.37 3.25
C SER A 107 -6.28 -23.96 4.60
N GLN A 108 -7.08 -23.21 5.35
CA GLN A 108 -7.59 -23.65 6.64
C GLN A 108 -8.90 -24.44 6.47
N PRO A 109 -9.11 -25.51 7.26
CA PRO A 109 -10.41 -26.15 7.36
C PRO A 109 -11.47 -25.13 7.79
N ALA A 110 -12.68 -25.23 7.23
CA ALA A 110 -13.78 -24.30 7.52
C ALA A 110 -14.20 -24.23 9.01
N ASP A 111 -13.75 -25.19 9.83
CA ASP A 111 -14.15 -25.37 11.23
C ASP A 111 -13.19 -24.71 12.24
N GLU A 112 -12.10 -24.06 11.80
CA GLU A 112 -11.22 -23.35 12.75
C GLU A 112 -11.74 -21.93 13.06
N PRO A 113 -12.02 -21.60 14.33
CA PRO A 113 -12.54 -20.30 14.73
C PRO A 113 -11.48 -19.18 14.76
N THR A 114 -10.22 -19.50 14.43
CA THR A 114 -9.11 -18.54 14.50
C THR A 114 -9.03 -17.80 13.17
N ALA A 115 -8.90 -16.47 13.21
CA ALA A 115 -8.66 -15.68 12.00
C ALA A 115 -7.46 -16.24 11.22
N PRO A 116 -7.62 -16.56 9.91
CA PRO A 116 -6.52 -17.08 9.12
C PRO A 116 -5.40 -16.03 9.09
N ARG A 117 -4.16 -16.47 9.27
CA ARG A 117 -2.97 -15.61 9.14
C ARG A 117 -2.23 -15.91 7.85
N PRO A 118 -1.74 -14.88 7.13
CA PRO A 118 -1.02 -15.12 5.91
C PRO A 118 0.30 -15.84 6.22
N ARG A 119 0.55 -16.94 5.51
CA ARG A 119 1.83 -17.66 5.52
C ARG A 119 2.93 -16.82 4.88
N THR A 120 2.61 -16.07 3.84
CA THR A 120 3.55 -15.12 3.22
C THR A 120 2.86 -13.82 2.87
N ILE A 121 3.60 -12.73 3.01
CA ILE A 121 3.20 -11.40 2.62
C ILE A 121 4.22 -10.89 1.61
N ALA A 122 3.75 -10.53 0.41
CA ALA A 122 4.56 -9.94 -0.64
C ALA A 122 4.04 -8.53 -0.94
N LEU A 123 4.96 -7.57 -1.03
CA LEU A 123 4.68 -6.17 -1.27
C LEU A 123 5.47 -5.73 -2.49
N ARG A 124 4.78 -5.12 -3.46
CA ARG A 124 5.40 -4.52 -4.64
C ARG A 124 4.93 -3.10 -4.81
N PHE A 125 5.86 -2.17 -4.93
CA PHE A 125 5.62 -0.75 -5.17
C PHE A 125 6.13 -0.38 -6.55
N VAL A 126 5.25 0.24 -7.34
CA VAL A 126 5.48 0.46 -8.77
C VAL A 126 5.12 1.89 -9.13
N ARG A 127 6.01 2.55 -9.86
CA ARG A 127 5.70 3.77 -10.59
C ARG A 127 4.88 3.41 -11.81
N ILE A 128 3.77 4.11 -11.99
CA ILE A 128 2.83 3.80 -13.08
C ILE A 128 3.37 4.27 -14.43
N GLN A 129 3.94 5.47 -14.48
CA GLN A 129 4.52 6.06 -15.69
C GLN A 129 5.93 6.61 -15.42
N PRO A 130 6.99 6.01 -16.00
CA PRO A 130 6.98 4.72 -16.72
C PRO A 130 6.67 3.56 -15.78
N HIS A 131 6.14 2.45 -16.32
CA HIS A 131 5.87 1.24 -15.55
C HIS A 131 7.19 0.66 -15.03
N LYS A 132 7.50 0.92 -13.76
CA LYS A 132 8.78 0.58 -13.15
C LYS A 132 8.57 0.12 -11.72
N ILE A 133 9.00 -1.10 -11.42
CA ILE A 133 9.06 -1.60 -10.04
C ILE A 133 10.14 -0.80 -9.32
N LEU A 134 9.74 -0.13 -8.24
CA LEU A 134 10.62 0.70 -7.41
C LEU A 134 11.06 -0.04 -6.16
N PHE A 135 10.19 -0.89 -5.61
CA PHE A 135 10.47 -1.67 -4.41
C PHE A 135 9.70 -2.98 -4.43
N GLU A 136 10.35 -4.04 -3.95
CA GLU A 136 9.73 -5.35 -3.76
C GLU A 136 10.26 -5.96 -2.46
N GLN A 137 9.35 -6.50 -1.65
CA GLN A 137 9.69 -7.19 -0.41
C GLN A 137 8.75 -8.37 -0.21
N GLN A 138 9.31 -9.50 0.21
CA GLN A 138 8.53 -10.65 0.63
C GLN A 138 9.01 -11.11 2.00
N TYR A 139 8.08 -11.44 2.89
CA TYR A 139 8.38 -12.03 4.19
C TYR A 139 7.40 -13.15 4.52
N ARG A 140 7.88 -14.11 5.30
CA ARG A 140 7.03 -15.18 5.84
C ARG A 140 6.27 -14.63 7.04
N GLY A 141 4.96 -14.82 7.05
CA GLY A 141 4.16 -14.64 8.25
C GLY A 141 4.56 -15.69 9.28
N ASN A 142 4.53 -15.31 10.55
CA ASN A 142 4.79 -16.22 11.64
C ASN A 142 3.50 -16.38 12.43
N PRO A 143 2.80 -17.53 12.32
CA PRO A 143 1.54 -17.75 13.03
C PRO A 143 1.68 -17.57 14.55
N ALA A 144 2.87 -17.80 15.12
CA ALA A 144 3.15 -17.65 16.53
C ALA A 144 3.58 -16.23 16.95
N ALA A 145 3.86 -15.33 16.00
CA ALA A 145 4.27 -13.96 16.33
C ALA A 145 3.07 -13.10 16.74
N PRO A 146 3.26 -12.08 17.59
CA PRO A 146 2.26 -11.04 17.83
C PRO A 146 1.90 -10.29 16.53
N VAL A 147 0.63 -9.91 16.38
CA VAL A 147 0.16 -9.06 15.25
C VAL A 147 0.94 -7.74 15.17
N THR A 148 1.40 -7.24 16.33
CA THR A 148 2.24 -6.04 16.41
C THR A 148 3.53 -6.16 15.60
N ASP A 149 4.12 -7.34 15.49
CA ASP A 149 5.37 -7.53 14.75
C ASP A 149 5.13 -7.44 13.25
N GLU A 150 4.05 -8.04 12.77
CA GLU A 150 3.63 -7.95 11.36
C GLU A 150 3.26 -6.50 10.99
N LEU A 151 2.59 -5.79 11.90
CA LEU A 151 2.29 -4.37 11.76
C LEU A 151 3.57 -3.52 11.67
N GLN A 152 4.57 -3.77 12.52
CA GLN A 152 5.85 -3.05 12.44
C GLN A 152 6.60 -3.36 11.15
N ASN A 153 6.52 -4.60 10.65
CA ASN A 153 7.09 -4.97 9.36
C ASN A 153 6.42 -4.21 8.22
N ALA A 154 5.08 -4.12 8.21
CA ALA A 154 4.34 -3.32 7.23
C ALA A 154 4.71 -1.82 7.30
N LYS A 155 4.77 -1.24 8.50
CA LYS A 155 5.21 0.16 8.69
C LYS A 155 6.64 0.39 8.19
N LYS A 156 7.55 -0.55 8.45
CA LYS A 156 8.93 -0.49 7.97
C LYS A 156 8.99 -0.58 6.45
N ALA A 157 8.21 -1.47 5.83
CA ALA A 157 8.10 -1.58 4.38
C ALA A 157 7.59 -0.27 3.75
N ALA A 158 6.52 0.31 4.31
CA ALA A 158 6.01 1.61 3.86
C ALA A 158 7.06 2.72 3.96
N ARG A 159 7.80 2.80 5.09
CA ARG A 159 8.89 3.77 5.24
C ARG A 159 10.02 3.58 4.23
N ASN A 160 10.32 2.35 3.85
CA ASN A 160 11.28 2.08 2.79
C ASN A 160 10.74 2.53 1.44
N MET A 161 9.45 2.27 1.13
CA MET A 161 8.80 2.76 -0.08
C MET A 161 8.84 4.29 -0.18
N LEU A 162 8.67 5.01 0.94
CA LEU A 162 8.75 6.48 1.00
C LEU A 162 10.05 7.03 0.43
N SER A 163 11.17 6.32 0.57
CA SER A 163 12.46 6.75 0.01
C SER A 163 12.52 6.71 -1.53
N HIS A 164 11.55 6.06 -2.16
CA HIS A 164 11.43 5.92 -3.62
C HIS A 164 10.39 6.86 -4.24
N PHE A 165 9.68 7.65 -3.44
CA PHE A 165 8.81 8.69 -3.98
C PHE A 165 9.67 9.83 -4.53
N GLU A 166 9.54 10.07 -5.83
CA GLU A 166 10.09 11.27 -6.47
C GLU A 166 9.07 12.40 -6.29
N GLY A 167 9.52 13.51 -5.68
CA GLY A 167 8.78 14.77 -5.56
C GLY A 167 9.17 15.78 -6.64
#